data_AF-A0A3B4YPU9-F1
#
_entry.id   AF-A0A3B4YPU9-F1
#
_cell.length_a   1.000
_cell.length_b   1.000
_cell.length_c   1.000
_cell.angle_alpha   90.00
_cell.angle_beta   90.00
_cell.angle_gamma   90.00
#
_symmetry.space_group_name_H-M   'P 1'
#
loop_
_entity.id
_entity.type
_entity.pdbx_description
1 polymer ?
#
loop_
_entity_poly.entity_id
_entity_poly.type
_entity_poly.pdbx_seq_one_letter_code
_entity_poly.pdbx_strand_id
1 'polypeptide(L)' 'MALDGIRMPDGCYADGTWELKMHVTDLHRDVSLRVTGEIHIGGVMLKLVEKLGIFPVSPARCCNDCSLLYSDLGM' A
#
# COMPACT_ATOMS: atom_id res chain seq x y z
N MET A 1 -8.62 21.60 10.53
CA MET A 1 -9.54 20.47 10.77
C MET A 1 -9.10 19.83 12.07
N ALA A 2 -10.02 19.60 13.01
CA ALA A 2 -9.68 19.20 14.37
C ALA A 2 -8.92 17.87 14.38
N LEU A 3 -7.82 17.82 15.12
CA LEU A 3 -7.13 16.59 15.49
C LEU A 3 -8.01 15.86 16.51
N ASP A 4 -9.11 15.25 16.06
CA ASP A 4 -9.97 14.37 16.88
C ASP A 4 -9.34 12.96 17.02
N GLY A 5 -8.01 12.90 17.00
CA GLY A 5 -7.27 11.65 17.15
C GLY A 5 -7.16 11.27 18.62
N ILE A 6 -7.30 9.99 18.93
CA ILE A 6 -6.97 9.47 20.26
C ILE A 6 -5.47 9.71 20.51
N ARG A 7 -5.15 10.49 21.55
CA ARG A 7 -3.77 10.68 22.01
C ARG A 7 -3.31 9.41 22.73
N MET A 8 -2.30 8.77 22.17
CA MET A 8 -1.67 7.60 22.77
C MET A 8 -0.76 8.01 23.95
N PRO A 9 -0.48 7.11 24.91
CA PRO A 9 0.37 7.40 26.06
C PRO A 9 1.83 7.73 25.70
N ASP A 10 2.28 7.38 24.49
CA ASP A 10 3.58 7.73 23.92
C ASP A 10 3.65 9.17 23.36
N GLY A 11 2.52 9.90 23.39
CA GLY A 11 2.42 11.26 22.87
C GLY A 11 2.13 11.35 21.37
N CYS A 12 2.00 10.22 20.66
CA CYS A 12 1.60 10.19 19.26
C CYS A 12 0.07 10.21 19.13
N TYR A 13 -0.43 10.76 18.04
CA TYR A 13 -1.87 10.73 17.73
C TYR A 13 -2.17 9.50 16.87
N ALA A 14 -3.26 8.80 17.21
CA ALA A 14 -3.83 7.80 16.31
C ALA A 14 -4.30 8.51 15.03
N ASP A 15 -3.59 8.26 13.93
CA ASP A 15 -3.87 8.80 12.60
C ASP A 15 -4.91 7.97 11.82
N GLY A 16 -5.54 6.99 12.48
CA GLY A 16 -6.53 6.09 11.86
C GLY A 16 -5.91 4.97 11.02
N THR A 17 -4.57 4.84 11.01
CA THR A 17 -3.89 3.76 10.31
C THR A 17 -3.76 2.51 11.18
N TRP A 18 -3.79 1.33 10.56
CA TRP A 18 -3.63 0.04 11.22
C TRP A 18 -2.80 -0.93 10.37
N GLU A 19 -2.16 -1.92 11.02
CA GLU A 19 -1.37 -2.93 10.33
C GLU A 19 -2.23 -4.14 9.94
N LEU A 20 -2.37 -4.33 8.63
CA LEU A 20 -2.94 -5.54 8.04
C LEU A 20 -1.84 -6.57 7.84
N LYS A 21 -1.91 -7.69 8.57
CA LYS A 21 -1.05 -8.86 8.39
C LYS A 21 -1.76 -9.87 7.49
N MET A 22 -1.10 -10.27 6.41
CA MET A 22 -1.62 -11.23 5.44
C MET A 22 -0.58 -12.32 5.18
N HIS A 23 -1.05 -13.56 5.11
CA HIS A 23 -0.24 -14.72 4.77
C HIS A 23 -0.45 -15.04 3.28
N VAL A 24 0.60 -14.92 2.49
CA VAL A 24 0.58 -15.27 1.07
C VAL A 24 0.87 -16.76 0.95
N THR A 25 -0.17 -17.56 0.78
CA THR A 25 -0.11 -19.03 0.78
C THR A 25 0.79 -19.59 -0.31
N ASP A 26 0.77 -19.01 -1.52
CA ASP A 26 1.59 -19.47 -2.64
C ASP A 26 3.09 -19.33 -2.36
N LEU A 27 3.48 -18.26 -1.66
CA LEU A 27 4.87 -17.97 -1.32
C LEU A 27 5.25 -18.43 0.10
N HIS A 28 4.28 -18.87 0.90
CA HIS A 28 4.43 -19.15 2.34
C HIS A 28 5.10 -17.99 3.10
N ARG A 29 4.71 -16.75 2.80
CA ARG A 29 5.32 -15.54 3.36
C ARG A 29 4.28 -14.65 4.03
N ASP A 30 4.63 -14.14 5.20
CA ASP A 30 3.84 -13.15 5.91
C ASP A 30 4.24 -11.74 5.50
N VAL A 31 3.24 -10.93 5.19
CA VAL A 31 3.41 -9.54 4.77
C VAL A 31 2.54 -8.65 5.65
N SER A 32 3.15 -7.64 6.26
CA SER A 32 2.45 -6.55 6.94
C SER A 32 2.34 -5.32 6.03
N LEU A 33 1.15 -4.72 5.96
CA LEU A 33 0.89 -3.44 5.30
C LEU A 33 0.24 -2.46 6.27
N ARG A 34 0.71 -1.21 6.27
CA ARG A 34 0.02 -0.13 6.97
C ARG A 34 -1.05 0.45 6.04
N VAL A 35 -2.31 0.40 6.48
CA VAL A 35 -3.48 0.84 5.70
C VAL A 35 -4.38 1.75 6.53
N THR A 36 -5.16 2.58 5.86
CA THR A 36 -6.31 3.29 6.45
C THR A 36 -7.59 2.54 6.08
N GLY A 37 -8.69 2.76 6.81
CA GLY A 37 -10.00 2.18 6.50
C GLY A 37 -10.62 2.64 5.17
N GLU A 38 -10.01 3.62 4.50
CA GLU A 38 -10.46 4.18 3.22
C GLU A 38 -9.91 3.41 2.01
N ILE A 39 -8.86 2.62 2.18
CA ILE A 39 -8.27 1.85 1.08
C ILE A 39 -9.19 0.69 0.70
N HIS A 40 -9.57 0.65 -0.59
CA HIS A 40 -10.31 -0.47 -1.16
C HIS A 40 -9.43 -1.73 -1.30
N ILE A 41 -10.08 -2.89 -1.35
CA ILE A 41 -9.41 -4.21 -1.47
C ILE A 41 -8.47 -4.26 -2.69
N GLY A 42 -8.87 -3.67 -3.82
CA GLY A 42 -8.01 -3.59 -5.01
C GLY A 42 -6.72 -2.82 -4.76
N GLY A 43 -6.78 -1.72 -4.00
CA GLY A 43 -5.60 -0.95 -3.60
C GLY A 43 -4.69 -1.72 -2.63
N VAL A 44 -5.26 -2.52 -1.71
CA VAL A 44 -4.48 -3.43 -0.86
C VAL A 44 -3.73 -4.45 -1.71
N MET A 45 -4.38 -5.01 -2.73
CA MET A 45 -3.79 -6.00 -3.63
C MET A 45 -2.62 -5.42 -4.43
N LEU A 46 -2.73 -4.19 -4.92
CA LEU A 46 -1.62 -3.51 -5.59
C LEU A 46 -0.42 -3.30 -4.66
N LYS A 47 -0.65 -2.77 -3.45
CA LYS A 47 0.41 -2.61 -2.43
C LYS A 47 1.06 -3.93 -2.04
N LEU A 48 0.29 -5.02 -1.98
CA LEU A 48 0.83 -6.36 -1.74
C LEU A 48 1.80 -6.78 -2.85
N VAL A 49 1.40 -6.64 -4.11
CA VAL A 49 2.20 -7.01 -5.28
C VAL A 49 3.49 -6.20 -5.35
N GLU A 50 3.42 -4.89 -5.10
CA GLU A 50 4.60 -4.01 -5.01
C GLU A 50 5.57 -4.47 -3.92
N LYS A 51 5.06 -4.83 -2.73
CA LYS A 51 5.88 -5.29 -1.61
C LYS A 51 6.50 -6.66 -1.82
N LEU A 52 5.86 -7.51 -2.63
CA LEU A 52 6.42 -8.81 -3.04
C LEU A 52 7.44 -8.69 -4.17
N GLY A 53 7.53 -7.53 -4.85
CA GLY A 53 8.44 -7.32 -5.98
C GLY A 53 8.04 -8.08 -7.24
N ILE A 54 6.79 -8.54 -7.32
CA ILE A 54 6.26 -9.26 -8.48
C ILE A 54 5.66 -8.22 -9.43
N PHE A 55 6.50 -7.36 -9.99
CA PHE A 55 6.06 -6.45 -11.04
C PHE A 55 5.92 -7.25 -12.34
N PRO A 56 4.76 -7.22 -13.05
CA PRO A 56 4.67 -7.73 -14.41
C PRO A 56 5.53 -6.90 -15.40
N VAL A 57 6.09 -5.76 -14.99
CA VAL A 57 6.94 -4.92 -15.84
C VAL A 57 8.09 -4.35 -15.00
N SER A 58 9.31 -4.84 -15.23
CA SER A 58 10.51 -4.12 -14.83
C SER A 58 10.60 -2.81 -15.65
N PRO A 59 10.71 -1.61 -15.02
CA PRO A 59 10.97 -0.37 -15.76
C PRO A 59 12.35 -0.37 -16.46
N ALA A 60 13.22 -1.34 -16.17
CA ALA A 60 14.50 -1.49 -16.86
C ALA A 60 14.38 -2.04 -18.30
N ARG A 61 13.18 -2.43 -18.78
CA ARG A 61 12.99 -2.98 -20.13
C ARG A 61 11.72 -2.54 -20.87
N CYS A 62 11.02 -1.51 -20.41
CA CYS A 62 10.08 -0.79 -21.27
C CYS A 62 10.63 0.60 -21.52
N CYS A 63 10.91 0.86 -22.80
CA CYS A 63 11.40 2.10 -23.38
C CYS A 63 10.81 3.37 -22.74
N ASN A 64 11.57 4.45 -22.89
CA ASN A 64 11.41 5.84 -22.46
C ASN A 64 10.03 6.55 -22.66
N ASP A 65 8.91 5.84 -22.73
CA ASP A 65 7.56 6.36 -22.97
C ASP A 65 6.49 5.79 -22.01
N CYS A 66 6.89 5.12 -20.92
CA CYS A 66 5.94 4.48 -19.98
C CYS A 66 5.48 5.38 -18.80
N SER A 67 5.84 6.67 -18.79
CA SER A 67 5.41 7.63 -17.77
C SER A 67 3.93 8.03 -17.86
N LEU A 68 3.21 7.60 -18.90
CA LEU A 68 1.79 7.94 -19.11
C LEU A 68 0.81 7.00 -18.40
N LEU A 69 1.20 5.77 -18.04
CA LEU A 69 0.26 4.81 -17.43
C LEU A 69 -0.06 5.06 -15.95
N TYR A 70 0.79 5.78 -15.22
CA TYR A 70 0.49 6.22 -13.84
C TYR A 70 -0.33 7.51 -13.79
N SER A 71 -0.37 8.29 -14.87
CA SER A 71 -1.12 9.56 -14.91
C SER A 71 -2.59 9.39 -15.32
N ASP A 72 -2.96 8.24 -15.90
CA ASP A 72 -4.34 7.94 -16.34
C ASP A 72 -5.19 7.24 -15.26
N LEU A 73 -4.57 6.67 -14.22
CA LEU A 73 -5.25 6.24 -13.00
C LEU A 73 -5.23 7.38 -11.99
N GLY A 74 -6.07 8.39 -12.24
CA GLY A 74 -6.24 9.56 -11.37
C GLY A 74 -6.66 9.19 -9.94
N MET A 75 -5.66 9.04 -9.07
CA MET A 75 -5.71 9.35 -7.64
C MET A 75 -4.74 10.50 -7.36
#